data_AF-A0A562T4F7-F1
#
_entry.id   AF-A0A562T4F7-F1
#
_cell.length_a   1.000
_cell.length_b   1.000
_cell.length_c   1.000
_cell.angle_alpha   90.00
_cell.angle_beta   90.00
_cell.angle_gamma   90.00
#
_symmetry.space_group_name_H-M   'P 1'
#
loop_
_entity.id
_entity.type
_entity.pdbx_description
1 polymer ?
#
loop_
_entity_poly.entity_id
_entity_poly.type
_entity_poly.pdbx_seq_one_letter_code
_entity_poly.pdbx_strand_id
1 'polypeptide(L)'
;MKRLFPIALLLCLSFSLSSFAPASKHSVTIKKGAYPSFPITGQTTAGGSLLDYSITSSSGPAPYYITFYAPNTGEQVGGPYPFELNSVINGEYYYGCGGMGTGMYAELNITAVELRFRADATTYTVNFIPGV
;
A
#
# COMPACT_ATOMS: atom_id res chain seq x y z
N MET A 1 -13.34 -76.16 -27.34
CA MET A 1 -12.33 -75.37 -26.59
C MET A 1 -12.98 -74.05 -26.21
N LYS A 2 -13.16 -73.79 -24.90
CA LYS A 2 -14.04 -72.74 -24.36
C LYS A 2 -13.28 -71.42 -24.20
N ARG A 3 -14.02 -70.34 -24.51
CA ARG A 3 -13.62 -68.94 -24.59
C ARG A 3 -13.18 -68.40 -23.22
N LEU A 4 -11.94 -67.94 -23.09
CA LEU A 4 -11.40 -67.28 -21.89
C LEU A 4 -10.83 -65.88 -22.15
N PHE A 5 -11.02 -65.33 -23.36
CA PHE A 5 -10.35 -64.11 -23.78
C PHE A 5 -10.90 -62.75 -23.26
N PRO A 6 -12.15 -62.59 -22.73
CA PRO A 6 -12.67 -61.24 -22.49
C PRO A 6 -12.34 -60.66 -21.11
N ILE A 7 -11.87 -61.47 -20.14
CA ILE A 7 -11.73 -61.03 -18.74
C ILE A 7 -10.45 -60.20 -18.54
N ALA A 8 -9.37 -60.52 -19.24
CA ALA A 8 -8.09 -59.80 -19.11
C ALA A 8 -8.16 -58.35 -19.66
N LEU A 9 -8.99 -58.12 -20.68
CA LEU A 9 -9.10 -56.81 -21.33
C LEU A 9 -9.93 -55.81 -20.50
N LEU A 10 -10.86 -56.32 -19.68
CA LEU A 10 -11.72 -55.50 -18.82
C LEU A 10 -10.95 -54.95 -17.60
N LEU A 11 -9.94 -55.69 -17.10
CA LEU A 11 -9.10 -55.29 -15.96
C LEU A 11 -8.07 -54.20 -16.31
N CYS A 12 -7.61 -54.13 -17.56
CA CYS A 12 -6.71 -53.05 -17.99
C CYS A 12 -7.41 -51.69 -18.13
N LEU A 13 -8.71 -51.69 -18.42
CA LEU A 13 -9.49 -50.45 -18.59
C LEU A 13 -9.87 -49.79 -17.25
N SER A 14 -10.10 -50.57 -16.19
CA SER A 14 -10.50 -50.03 -14.89
C SER A 14 -9.37 -49.34 -14.11
N PHE A 15 -8.10 -49.65 -14.43
CA PHE A 15 -6.95 -49.01 -13.76
C PHE A 15 -6.53 -47.67 -14.40
N SER A 16 -7.06 -47.32 -15.57
CA SER A 16 -6.65 -46.12 -16.31
C SER A 16 -7.42 -44.84 -15.94
N LEU A 17 -8.46 -44.92 -15.09
CA LEU A 17 -9.35 -43.80 -14.78
C LEU A 17 -9.14 -43.17 -13.38
N SER A 18 -8.23 -43.72 -12.56
CA SER A 18 -8.11 -43.34 -11.15
C SER A 18 -7.21 -42.12 -10.86
N SER A 19 -6.64 -41.44 -11.88
CA SER A 19 -5.61 -40.41 -11.66
C SER A 19 -5.96 -39.05 -12.29
N PHE A 20 -7.19 -38.62 -12.13
CA PHE A 20 -7.53 -37.20 -12.22
C PHE A 20 -8.14 -36.75 -10.89
N ALA A 21 -7.32 -36.80 -9.83
CA ALA A 21 -7.53 -35.86 -8.75
C ALA A 21 -7.25 -34.47 -9.35
N PRO A 22 -8.21 -33.52 -9.32
CA PRO A 22 -7.89 -32.14 -9.63
C PRO A 22 -6.73 -31.76 -8.73
N ALA A 23 -5.64 -31.26 -9.30
CA ALA A 23 -4.61 -30.64 -8.51
C ALA A 23 -5.34 -29.64 -7.61
N SER A 24 -5.37 -29.94 -6.31
CA SER A 24 -5.80 -29.00 -5.29
C SER A 24 -4.98 -27.76 -5.58
N LYS A 25 -5.63 -26.74 -6.15
CA LYS A 25 -5.04 -25.41 -6.23
C LYS A 25 -4.91 -25.03 -4.77
N HIS A 26 -3.72 -25.27 -4.23
CA HIS A 26 -3.27 -24.57 -3.06
C HIS A 26 -3.18 -23.12 -3.51
N SER A 27 -4.31 -22.43 -3.43
CA SER A 27 -4.35 -20.99 -3.48
C SER A 27 -3.52 -20.57 -2.28
N VAL A 28 -2.24 -20.27 -2.52
CA VAL A 28 -1.49 -19.41 -1.62
C VAL A 28 -2.25 -18.10 -1.69
N THR A 29 -3.20 -17.92 -0.78
CA THR A 29 -3.70 -16.61 -0.44
C THR A 29 -2.47 -15.88 0.09
N ILE A 30 -1.75 -15.21 -0.80
CA ILE A 30 -0.82 -14.16 -0.39
C ILE A 30 -1.74 -13.19 0.32
N LYS A 31 -1.73 -13.23 1.66
CA LYS A 31 -2.34 -12.19 2.47
C LYS A 31 -1.77 -10.91 1.89
N LYS A 32 -2.63 -10.09 1.28
CA LYS A 32 -2.28 -8.74 0.84
C LYS A 32 -1.45 -8.15 1.97
N GLY A 33 -0.19 -7.85 1.67
CA GLY A 33 0.82 -7.60 2.68
C GLY A 33 0.42 -6.42 3.58
N ALA A 34 1.10 -6.31 4.72
CA ALA A 34 0.79 -5.27 5.69
C ALA A 34 1.15 -3.90 5.11
N TYR A 35 0.17 -3.03 4.98
CA TYR A 35 0.38 -1.61 4.68
C TYR A 35 0.66 -0.84 5.97
N PRO A 36 1.24 0.37 5.89
CA PRO A 36 1.22 1.26 7.05
C PRO A 36 -0.22 1.48 7.52
N SER A 37 -0.43 1.45 8.83
CA SER A 37 -1.71 1.80 9.42
C SER A 37 -1.90 3.31 9.38
N PHE A 38 -3.04 3.76 8.87
CA PHE A 38 -3.44 5.16 8.95
C PHE A 38 -4.29 5.40 10.22
N PRO A 39 -4.22 6.60 10.83
CA PRO A 39 -3.40 7.73 10.41
C PRO A 39 -1.90 7.53 10.70
N ILE A 40 -1.05 8.07 9.83
CA ILE A 40 0.37 8.25 10.10
C ILE A 40 0.52 9.63 10.73
N THR A 41 0.98 9.70 11.98
CA THR A 41 1.19 10.95 12.69
C THR A 41 2.67 11.14 13.04
N GLY A 42 3.08 12.38 13.23
CA GLY A 42 4.44 12.70 13.65
C GLY A 42 4.65 14.20 13.75
N GLN A 43 5.92 14.58 13.87
CA GLN A 43 6.34 15.98 13.94
C GLN A 43 7.33 16.31 12.84
N THR A 44 7.28 17.55 12.36
CA THR A 44 8.24 18.12 11.41
C THR A 44 8.58 19.55 11.78
N THR A 45 9.63 20.11 11.18
CA THR A 45 9.97 21.52 11.33
C THR A 45 9.88 22.20 9.97
N ALA A 46 9.10 23.26 9.88
CA ALA A 46 8.95 24.06 8.67
C ALA A 46 8.82 25.55 9.01
N GLY A 47 9.44 26.41 8.20
CA GLY A 47 9.47 27.85 8.48
C GLY A 47 10.10 28.23 9.83
N GLY A 48 10.91 27.35 10.43
CA GLY A 48 11.48 27.53 11.78
C GLY A 48 10.56 27.12 12.93
N SER A 49 9.36 26.62 12.66
CA SER A 49 8.38 26.18 13.65
C SER A 49 8.23 24.66 13.67
N LEU A 50 8.04 24.09 14.86
CA LEU A 50 7.63 22.70 15.03
C LEU A 50 6.16 22.56 14.65
N LEU A 51 5.80 21.52 13.91
CA LEU A 51 4.45 21.21 13.47
C LEU A 51 4.13 19.75 13.74
N ASP A 52 2.92 19.47 14.22
CA ASP A 52 2.37 18.11 14.21
C ASP A 52 1.73 17.84 12.84
N TYR A 53 1.77 16.60 12.35
CA TYR A 53 1.10 16.22 11.10
C TYR A 53 0.27 14.96 11.25
N SER A 54 -0.76 14.83 10.42
CA SER A 54 -1.57 13.62 10.27
C SER A 54 -1.83 13.32 8.80
N ILE A 55 -1.38 12.16 8.35
CA ILE A 55 -1.69 11.60 7.03
C ILE A 55 -2.80 10.59 7.21
N THR A 56 -3.91 10.75 6.50
CA THR A 56 -5.07 9.87 6.58
C THR A 56 -5.29 9.11 5.28
N SER A 57 -6.13 8.08 5.32
CA SER A 57 -6.64 7.36 4.15
C SER A 57 -8.17 7.43 4.13
N SER A 58 -8.76 7.59 2.95
CA SER A 58 -10.23 7.56 2.77
C SER A 58 -10.76 6.14 2.63
N SER A 59 -9.99 5.23 2.05
CA SER A 59 -10.27 3.80 2.03
C SER A 59 -9.03 3.02 1.57
N GLY A 60 -8.68 1.97 2.31
CA GLY A 60 -7.58 1.08 1.96
C GLY A 60 -6.19 1.69 2.21
N PRO A 61 -5.17 1.22 1.48
CA PRO A 61 -3.77 1.47 1.84
C PRO A 61 -3.15 2.74 1.27
N ALA A 62 -3.90 3.49 0.47
CA ALA A 62 -3.39 4.70 -0.15
C ALA A 62 -3.59 5.90 0.80
N PRO A 63 -2.58 6.76 0.98
CA PRO A 63 -2.77 8.03 1.65
C PRO A 63 -3.74 8.89 0.84
N TYR A 64 -4.55 9.68 1.53
CA TYR A 64 -5.55 10.55 0.93
C TYR A 64 -5.18 12.03 1.07
N TYR A 65 -4.92 12.51 2.29
CA TYR A 65 -4.40 13.85 2.52
C TYR A 65 -3.48 13.92 3.74
N ILE A 66 -2.67 14.96 3.81
CA ILE A 66 -1.95 15.40 5.01
C ILE A 66 -2.53 16.72 5.54
N THR A 67 -2.64 16.82 6.86
CA THR A 67 -3.00 18.05 7.57
C THR A 67 -1.94 18.35 8.63
N PHE A 68 -1.66 19.64 8.83
CA PHE A 68 -0.68 20.13 9.81
C PHE A 68 -1.35 20.89 10.94
N TYR A 69 -0.80 20.75 12.12
CA TYR A 69 -1.32 21.31 13.35
C TYR A 69 -0.23 22.01 14.17
N ALA A 70 -0.63 23.07 14.86
CA ALA A 70 0.20 23.68 15.88
C ALA A 70 0.39 22.71 17.05
N PRO A 71 1.64 22.46 17.50
CA PRO A 71 1.91 21.56 18.60
C PRO A 71 1.20 22.00 19.88
N ASN A 72 0.70 21.02 20.64
CA ASN A 72 0.00 21.20 21.93
C ASN A 72 -1.40 21.84 21.87
N THR A 73 -1.71 22.66 20.86
CA THR A 73 -3.06 23.23 20.70
C THR A 73 -3.96 22.37 19.80
N GLY A 74 -3.35 21.62 18.87
CA GLY A 74 -4.09 20.83 17.87
C GLY A 74 -4.84 21.70 16.86
N GLU A 75 -4.56 23.01 16.82
CA GLU A 75 -5.14 23.93 15.86
C GLU A 75 -4.56 23.64 14.47
N GLN A 76 -5.42 23.52 13.46
CA GLN A 76 -4.99 23.30 12.10
C GLN A 76 -4.32 24.55 11.53
N VAL A 77 -3.09 24.41 11.06
CA VAL A 77 -2.28 25.51 10.49
C VAL A 77 -1.98 25.33 9.01
N GLY A 78 -2.30 24.17 8.43
CA GLY A 78 -2.21 23.96 6.99
C GLY A 78 -2.89 22.66 6.53
N GLY A 79 -3.35 22.67 5.28
CA GLY A 79 -4.01 21.54 4.64
C GLY A 79 -5.54 21.58 4.76
N PRO A 80 -6.25 20.48 4.42
CA PRO A 80 -5.72 19.22 3.95
C PRO A 80 -5.10 19.33 2.55
N TYR A 81 -3.91 18.76 2.34
CA TYR A 81 -3.28 18.67 1.03
C TYR A 81 -3.38 17.23 0.50
N PRO A 82 -4.02 17.02 -0.66
CA PRO A 82 -4.26 15.69 -1.19
C PRO A 82 -2.96 15.05 -1.69
N PHE A 83 -2.78 13.76 -1.41
CA PHE A 83 -1.72 12.97 -2.00
C PHE A 83 -2.10 12.46 -3.39
N GLU A 84 -1.13 12.50 -4.29
CA GLU A 84 -1.20 11.84 -5.59
C GLU A 84 -0.13 10.75 -5.68
N LEU A 85 -0.44 9.67 -6.40
CA LEU A 85 0.54 8.63 -6.68
C LEU A 85 1.45 9.10 -7.81
N ASN A 86 2.72 9.37 -7.50
CA ASN A 86 3.72 9.80 -8.47
C ASN A 86 4.24 8.60 -9.28
N SER A 87 4.57 7.49 -8.61
CA SER A 87 5.10 6.29 -9.27
C SER A 87 5.02 5.04 -8.40
N VAL A 88 5.19 3.88 -9.05
CA VAL A 88 5.39 2.58 -8.40
C VAL A 88 6.65 1.94 -8.97
N ILE A 89 7.66 1.69 -8.13
CA ILE A 89 8.97 1.14 -8.54
C ILE A 89 9.29 -0.04 -7.65
N ASN A 90 9.52 -1.23 -8.22
CA ASN A 90 9.89 -2.44 -7.47
C ASN A 90 8.95 -2.77 -6.28
N GLY A 91 7.65 -2.50 -6.44
CA GLY A 91 6.62 -2.72 -5.41
C GLY A 91 6.53 -1.63 -4.33
N GLU A 92 7.35 -0.58 -4.44
CA GLU A 92 7.28 0.60 -3.58
C GLU A 92 6.42 1.68 -4.23
N TYR A 93 5.54 2.27 -3.45
CA TYR A 93 4.64 3.33 -3.85
C TYR A 93 5.21 4.66 -3.41
N TYR A 94 5.22 5.63 -4.31
CA TYR A 94 5.73 6.98 -4.09
C TYR A 94 4.58 7.95 -4.25
N TYR A 95 4.13 8.51 -3.13
CA TYR A 95 3.09 9.53 -3.09
C TYR A 95 3.72 10.90 -2.85
N GLY A 96 3.16 11.93 -3.47
CA GLY A 96 3.56 13.31 -3.28
C GLY A 96 2.36 14.22 -3.08
N CYS A 97 2.56 15.32 -2.36
CA CYS A 97 1.65 16.45 -2.37
C CYS A 97 2.43 17.77 -2.25
N GLY A 98 1.81 18.86 -2.69
CA GLY A 98 2.41 20.20 -2.71
C GLY A 98 3.01 20.58 -4.06
N GLY A 99 3.77 21.68 -4.06
CA GLY A 99 4.44 22.31 -5.19
C GLY A 99 4.72 23.78 -4.90
N MET A 100 5.71 24.37 -5.59
CA MET A 100 5.91 25.83 -5.56
C MET A 100 4.64 26.52 -6.05
N GLY A 101 4.09 27.43 -5.23
CA GLY A 101 2.83 28.13 -5.52
C GLY A 101 1.56 27.45 -5.00
N THR A 102 1.67 26.36 -4.24
CA THR A 102 0.54 25.79 -3.50
C THR A 102 0.34 26.48 -2.14
N GLY A 103 -0.86 26.36 -1.56
CA GLY A 103 -1.15 26.85 -0.21
C GLY A 103 -0.16 26.32 0.85
N MET A 104 0.40 25.13 0.62
CA MET A 104 1.40 24.51 1.49
C MET A 104 2.68 25.35 1.63
N TYR A 105 3.19 25.91 0.53
CA TYR A 105 4.36 26.78 0.58
C TYR A 105 4.03 28.10 1.29
N ALA A 106 2.88 28.70 0.97
CA ALA A 106 2.46 29.97 1.56
C ALA A 106 2.16 29.87 3.07
N GLU A 107 1.57 28.76 3.52
CA GLU A 107 1.14 28.55 4.90
C GLU A 107 2.28 28.03 5.79
N LEU A 108 3.13 27.15 5.26
CA LEU A 108 4.06 26.36 6.08
C LEU A 108 5.53 26.50 5.67
N ASN A 109 5.84 27.18 4.56
CA ASN A 109 7.16 27.15 3.93
C ASN A 109 7.64 25.71 3.63
N ILE A 110 6.71 24.84 3.21
CA ILE A 110 6.98 23.48 2.72
C ILE A 110 6.64 23.46 1.24
N THR A 111 7.60 23.07 0.39
CA THR A 111 7.36 22.95 -1.05
C THR A 111 6.65 21.65 -1.38
N ALA A 112 7.00 20.54 -0.74
CA ALA A 112 6.34 19.26 -0.99
C ALA A 112 6.50 18.29 0.19
N VAL A 113 5.60 17.31 0.25
CA VAL A 113 5.69 16.15 1.14
C VAL A 113 5.69 14.89 0.30
N GLU A 114 6.63 13.99 0.57
CA GLU A 114 6.74 12.71 -0.11
C GLU A 114 6.52 11.58 0.89
N LEU A 115 5.65 10.63 0.55
CA LEU A 115 5.40 9.42 1.33
C LEU A 115 5.76 8.19 0.50
N ARG A 116 6.66 7.36 1.02
CA ARG A 116 7.08 6.10 0.41
C ARG A 116 6.77 4.91 1.32
N PHE A 117 6.18 3.86 0.76
CA PHE A 117 6.02 2.58 1.46
C PHE A 117 5.88 1.41 0.47
N ARG A 118 6.07 0.19 0.97
CA ARG A 118 5.83 -1.05 0.22
C ARG A 118 4.49 -1.66 0.63
N ALA A 119 3.79 -2.31 -0.30
CA ALA A 119 2.48 -2.91 -0.01
C ALA A 119 2.54 -4.10 0.97
N ASP A 120 3.73 -4.66 1.18
CA ASP A 120 4.01 -5.78 2.06
C ASP A 120 4.88 -5.41 3.26
N ALA A 121 5.08 -4.11 3.51
CA ALA A 121 5.85 -3.61 4.62
C ALA A 121 5.05 -2.59 5.45
N THR A 122 5.16 -2.70 6.78
CA THR A 122 4.63 -1.71 7.72
C THR A 122 5.50 -0.47 7.83
N THR A 123 6.71 -0.51 7.27
CA THR A 123 7.66 0.60 7.27
C THR A 123 7.34 1.59 6.17
N TYR A 124 7.44 2.87 6.50
CA TYR A 124 7.24 3.98 5.58
C TYR A 124 8.30 5.05 5.81
N THR A 125 8.43 5.96 4.85
CA THR A 125 9.24 7.17 4.97
C THR A 125 8.39 8.36 4.60
N VAL A 126 8.40 9.40 5.43
CA VAL A 126 7.83 10.71 5.13
C VAL A 126 8.98 11.69 5.00
N ASN A 127 9.07 12.37 3.87
CA ASN A 127 10.07 13.39 3.60
C ASN A 127 9.37 14.75 3.41
N PHE A 128 9.89 15.79 4.07
CA PHE A 128 9.39 17.15 3.98
C PHE A 128 10.42 17.99 3.24
N ILE A 129 10.04 18.53 2.08
CA ILE A 129 10.92 19.37 1.26
C ILE A 129 10.68 20.83 1.67
N PRO A 130 11.66 21.50 2.30
CA PRO A 130 11.51 22.88 2.74
C PRO A 130 11.46 23.84 1.55
N GLY A 131 10.76 24.96 1.74
CA GLY A 131 10.84 26.12 0.86
C GLY A 131 12.15 26.88 1.03
N VAL A 132 12.80 27.23 -0.09
CA VAL A 132 14.05 28.02 -0.16
C VAL A 132 13.79 29.47 -0.51
#